data_AF-A0A847WWH3-F1
#
_entry.id   AF-A0A847WWH3-F1
#
_cell.length_a   1.000
_cell.length_b   1.000
_cell.length_c   1.000
_cell.angle_alpha   90.00
_cell.angle_beta   90.00
_cell.angle_gamma   90.00
#
_symmetry.space_group_name_H-M   'P 1'
#
loop_
_entity.id
_entity.type
_entity.pdbx_description
1 polymer ?
#
loop_
_entity_poly.entity_id
_entity_poly.type
_entity_poly.pdbx_seq_one_letter_code
_entity_poly.pdbx_strand_id
1 'polypeptide(L)'
;MVYGGARSTFRVDTGAELNVQKPGGGTDTLISIERLEFSDGTLAFDLDGNAGMAYRIYQAAFDRTPDPLGLSYWVDAMDNGLNLYQVASGFIGSAEFASVYGSNVSNLALVEKLYQNVLGRDGEPAGIIYWESELNGGVGRDVVLAGFSESPENIAGVAPAIADGIWLV
;
A
#
# COMPACT_ATOMS: atom_id res chain seq x y z
N MET A 1 3.75 7.10 -19.42
CA MET A 1 3.39 8.17 -20.38
C MET A 1 3.75 9.51 -19.76
N VAL A 2 4.37 10.44 -20.50
CA VAL A 2 4.91 11.70 -19.93
C VAL A 2 4.10 12.91 -20.39
N TYR A 3 3.72 13.76 -19.44
CA TYR A 3 3.00 15.01 -19.64
C TYR A 3 3.85 16.19 -19.12
N GLY A 4 4.12 17.17 -19.98
CA GLY A 4 5.04 18.27 -19.70
C GLY A 4 4.53 19.36 -18.74
N GLY A 5 3.52 19.09 -17.91
CA GLY A 5 2.95 20.07 -16.98
C GLY A 5 2.45 19.42 -15.70
N ALA A 6 2.05 20.25 -14.73
CA ALA A 6 1.61 19.78 -13.42
C ALA A 6 0.32 18.96 -13.51
N ARG A 7 0.18 17.90 -12.70
CA ARG A 7 -0.97 17.00 -12.68
C ARG A 7 -2.30 17.74 -12.54
N SER A 8 -2.33 18.83 -11.79
CA SER A 8 -3.52 19.65 -11.56
C SER A 8 -4.05 20.34 -12.81
N THR A 9 -3.24 20.45 -13.87
CA THR A 9 -3.65 21.07 -15.14
C THR A 9 -4.34 20.07 -16.08
N PHE A 10 -4.23 18.76 -15.79
CA PHE A 10 -4.87 17.69 -16.55
C PHE A 10 -6.07 17.14 -15.79
N ARG A 11 -7.09 16.73 -16.53
CA ARG A 11 -8.17 15.90 -15.98
C ARG A 11 -7.90 14.45 -16.36
N VAL A 12 -7.79 13.58 -15.36
CA VAL A 12 -7.61 12.14 -15.54
C VAL A 12 -8.91 11.47 -15.11
N ASP A 13 -9.58 10.84 -16.06
CA ASP A 13 -10.79 10.07 -15.81
C ASP A 13 -10.44 8.58 -15.87
N THR A 14 -10.66 7.88 -14.76
CA THR A 14 -10.42 6.44 -14.55
C THR A 14 -11.67 5.64 -14.92
N GLY A 15 -11.49 4.49 -15.57
CA GLY A 15 -12.58 3.68 -16.10
C GLY A 15 -12.06 2.46 -16.85
N ALA A 16 -12.83 1.96 -17.83
CA ALA A 16 -12.38 0.85 -18.69
C ALA A 16 -11.12 1.22 -19.51
N GLU A 17 -10.98 2.50 -19.84
CA GLU A 17 -9.79 3.11 -20.42
C GLU A 17 -9.44 4.35 -19.62
N LEU A 18 -8.15 4.67 -19.54
CA LEU A 18 -7.67 5.86 -18.86
C LEU A 18 -7.70 7.04 -19.83
N ASN A 19 -8.50 8.06 -19.52
CA ASN A 19 -8.64 9.23 -20.39
C ASN A 19 -7.99 10.45 -19.75
N VAL A 20 -7.09 11.11 -20.48
CA VAL A 20 -6.35 12.29 -20.02
C VAL A 20 -6.69 13.49 -20.90
N GLN A 21 -7.44 14.44 -20.35
CA GLN A 21 -7.79 15.69 -21.02
C GLN A 21 -6.69 16.73 -20.79
N LYS A 22 -6.18 17.32 -21.88
CA LYS A 22 -5.08 18.29 -21.86
C LYS A 22 -5.60 19.73 -21.67
N PRO A 23 -4.80 20.63 -21.06
CA PRO A 23 -5.21 22.03 -20.85
C PRO A 23 -5.60 22.79 -22.13
N GLY A 24 -4.96 22.47 -23.26
CA GLY A 24 -5.22 23.10 -24.56
C GLY A 24 -6.34 22.44 -25.38
N GLY A 25 -7.07 21.50 -24.78
CA GLY A 25 -8.00 20.62 -25.48
C GLY A 25 -7.32 19.36 -26.04
N GLY A 26 -8.15 18.41 -26.45
CA GLY A 26 -7.72 17.07 -26.84
C GLY A 26 -7.67 16.11 -25.64
N THR A 27 -7.97 14.85 -25.93
CA THR A 27 -7.99 13.76 -24.97
C THR A 27 -7.08 12.65 -25.47
N ASP A 28 -6.18 12.18 -24.61
CA ASP A 28 -5.48 10.92 -24.84
C ASP A 28 -6.30 9.79 -24.21
N THR A 29 -6.50 8.70 -24.95
CA THR A 29 -7.06 7.46 -24.44
C THR A 29 -5.91 6.46 -24.31
N LEU A 30 -5.69 6.00 -23.10
CA LEU A 30 -4.56 5.17 -22.72
C LEU A 30 -5.05 3.79 -22.27
N ILE A 31 -4.38 2.76 -22.75
CA ILE A 31 -4.66 1.36 -22.42
C ILE A 31 -3.40 0.74 -21.84
N SER A 32 -3.57 -0.11 -20.82
CA SER A 32 -2.49 -0.90 -20.22
C SER A 32 -1.28 -0.05 -19.77
N ILE A 33 -1.53 1.13 -19.19
CA ILE A 33 -0.49 2.01 -18.65
C ILE A 33 -0.43 1.89 -17.13
N GLU A 34 0.78 1.76 -16.60
CA GLU A 34 1.04 1.69 -15.14
C GLU A 34 1.44 3.04 -14.54
N ARG A 35 1.93 3.99 -15.34
CA ARG A 35 2.47 5.28 -14.87
C ARG A 35 2.11 6.42 -15.82
N LEU A 36 1.57 7.50 -15.25
CA LEU A 36 1.49 8.82 -15.88
C LEU A 36 2.43 9.78 -15.15
N GLU A 37 3.48 10.20 -15.82
CA GLU A 37 4.46 11.16 -15.31
C GLU A 37 4.02 12.58 -15.67
N PHE A 38 4.05 13.46 -14.68
CA PHE A 38 3.77 14.89 -14.79
C PHE A 38 5.02 15.67 -14.33
N SER A 39 5.01 16.99 -14.51
CA SER A 39 6.17 17.80 -14.08
C SER A 39 6.37 17.85 -12.56
N ASP A 40 5.35 17.47 -11.78
CA ASP A 40 5.28 17.60 -10.32
C ASP A 40 5.05 16.26 -9.59
N GLY A 41 5.12 15.14 -10.30
CA GLY A 41 4.96 13.81 -9.72
C GLY A 41 4.44 12.78 -10.72
N THR A 42 4.13 11.61 -10.21
CA THR A 42 3.70 10.46 -11.00
C THR A 42 2.40 9.90 -10.45
N LEU A 43 1.42 9.67 -11.31
CA LEU A 43 0.21 8.92 -10.98
C LEU A 43 0.41 7.46 -11.39
N ALA A 44 0.43 6.57 -10.39
CA ALA A 44 0.65 5.14 -10.53
C ALA A 44 -0.67 4.35 -10.57
N PHE A 45 -0.73 3.37 -11.46
CA PHE A 45 -1.90 2.51 -11.74
C PHE A 45 -1.60 1.01 -11.63
N ASP A 46 -0.39 0.62 -11.22
CA ASP A 46 -0.05 -0.75 -10.83
C ASP A 46 -0.63 -1.06 -9.43
N LEU A 47 -1.95 -0.99 -9.30
CA LEU A 47 -2.67 -1.19 -8.03
C LEU A 47 -2.54 -2.63 -7.49
N ASP A 48 -2.20 -3.58 -8.36
CA ASP A 48 -1.83 -4.94 -8.00
C ASP A 48 -0.30 -5.16 -7.95
N GLY A 49 0.47 -4.16 -8.39
CA GLY A 49 1.94 -4.15 -8.42
C GLY A 49 2.55 -3.39 -7.24
N ASN A 50 3.72 -2.81 -7.46
CA ASN A 50 4.55 -2.22 -6.40
C ASN A 50 3.86 -1.06 -5.70
N ALA A 51 3.18 -0.15 -6.43
CA ALA A 51 2.49 0.97 -5.78
C ALA A 51 1.34 0.50 -4.89
N GLY A 52 0.55 -0.45 -5.36
CA GLY A 52 -0.53 -1.04 -4.58
C GLY A 52 -0.05 -1.79 -3.35
N MET A 53 0.97 -2.64 -3.51
CA MET A 53 1.59 -3.37 -2.39
C MET A 53 2.17 -2.42 -1.34
N ALA A 54 2.91 -1.38 -1.76
CA ALA A 54 3.47 -0.38 -0.86
C ALA A 54 2.37 0.37 -0.08
N TYR A 55 1.28 0.75 -0.76
CA TYR A 55 0.14 1.41 -0.10
C TYR A 55 -0.50 0.49 0.95
N ARG A 56 -0.82 -0.75 0.57
CA ARG A 56 -1.48 -1.73 1.46
C ARG A 56 -0.64 -2.02 2.68
N ILE A 57 0.66 -2.27 2.52
CA ILE A 57 1.49 -2.65 3.66
C ILE A 57 1.80 -1.48 4.58
N TYR A 58 1.91 -0.27 4.03
CA TYR A 58 2.04 0.95 4.81
C TYR A 58 0.78 1.16 5.67
N GLN A 59 -0.41 1.09 5.07
CA GLN A 59 -1.65 1.20 5.83
C GLN A 59 -1.76 0.07 6.86
N ALA A 60 -1.46 -1.16 6.49
CA ALA A 60 -1.52 -2.31 7.39
C ALA A 60 -0.56 -2.17 8.59
N ALA A 61 0.60 -1.55 8.39
CA ALA A 61 1.60 -1.35 9.43
C ALA A 61 1.23 -0.24 10.41
N PHE A 62 0.44 0.76 10.02
CA PHE A 62 0.25 1.97 10.84
C PHE A 62 -1.21 2.40 11.05
N ASP A 63 -2.18 1.68 10.47
CA ASP A 63 -3.61 1.99 10.57
C ASP A 63 -3.94 3.42 10.13
N ARG A 64 -3.33 3.87 9.04
CA ARG A 64 -3.57 5.20 8.47
C ARG A 64 -3.29 5.24 6.98
N THR A 65 -3.87 6.23 6.31
CA THR A 65 -3.49 6.57 4.94
C THR A 65 -1.98 6.87 4.89
N PRO A 66 -1.23 6.27 3.95
CA PRO A 66 0.18 6.58 3.75
C PRO A 66 0.38 8.07 3.44
N ASP A 67 1.44 8.66 3.97
CA ASP A 67 1.82 10.01 3.56
C ASP A 67 2.49 9.97 2.17
N PRO A 68 2.35 11.01 1.33
CA PRO A 68 2.85 10.96 -0.04
C PRO A 68 4.36 10.72 -0.17
N LEU A 69 5.18 11.32 0.71
CA LEU A 69 6.64 11.19 0.65
C LEU A 69 7.10 9.80 1.07
N GLY A 70 6.56 9.30 2.19
CA GLY A 70 6.85 7.96 2.68
C GLY A 70 6.39 6.88 1.70
N LEU A 71 5.21 7.05 1.10
CA LEU A 71 4.73 6.12 0.08
C LEU A 71 5.64 6.12 -1.16
N SER A 72 6.00 7.30 -1.68
CA SER A 72 6.90 7.42 -2.83
C SER A 72 8.24 6.75 -2.58
N TYR A 73 8.82 6.93 -1.40
CA TYR A 73 10.04 6.24 -0.99
C TYR A 73 9.92 4.71 -1.07
N TRP A 74 8.84 4.14 -0.55
CA TRP A 74 8.66 2.67 -0.56
C TRP A 74 8.36 2.13 -1.95
N VAL A 75 7.61 2.85 -2.77
CA VAL A 75 7.38 2.48 -4.17
C VAL A 75 8.69 2.49 -4.94
N ASP A 76 9.48 3.57 -4.83
CA ASP A 76 10.79 3.67 -5.47
C ASP A 76 11.73 2.55 -5.01
N ALA A 77 11.75 2.22 -3.72
CA ALA A 77 12.55 1.12 -3.21
C ALA A 77 12.14 -0.23 -3.83
N MET A 78 10.84 -0.50 -3.94
CA MET A 78 10.32 -1.72 -4.55
C MET A 78 10.57 -1.79 -6.06
N ASP A 79 10.44 -0.65 -6.77
CA ASP A 79 10.78 -0.52 -8.19
C ASP A 79 12.29 -0.76 -8.43
N ASN A 80 13.12 -0.52 -7.42
CA ASN A 80 14.56 -0.82 -7.42
C ASN A 80 14.92 -2.18 -6.80
N GLY A 81 13.94 -3.06 -6.56
CA GLY A 81 14.14 -4.47 -6.24
C GLY A 81 14.00 -4.87 -4.78
N LEU A 82 13.57 -3.96 -3.87
CA LEU A 82 13.10 -4.41 -2.56
C LEU A 82 11.83 -5.25 -2.73
N ASN A 83 11.77 -6.39 -2.04
CA ASN A 83 10.53 -7.17 -1.97
C ASN A 83 9.66 -6.75 -0.78
N LEU A 84 8.40 -7.20 -0.79
CA LEU A 84 7.40 -6.87 0.21
C LEU A 84 7.83 -7.20 1.66
N TYR A 85 8.52 -8.33 1.87
CA TYR A 85 8.96 -8.73 3.22
C TYR A 85 10.06 -7.80 3.75
N GLN A 86 10.94 -7.31 2.88
CA GLN A 86 11.95 -6.32 3.26
C GLN A 86 11.30 -4.97 3.63
N VAL A 87 10.28 -4.56 2.90
CA VAL A 87 9.47 -3.38 3.23
C VAL A 87 8.75 -3.58 4.57
N ALA A 88 8.10 -4.72 4.78
CA ALA A 88 7.47 -5.10 6.03
C ALA A 88 8.45 -5.04 7.22
N SER A 89 9.65 -5.56 7.04
CA SER A 89 10.74 -5.52 8.03
C SER A 89 11.13 -4.08 8.37
N GLY A 90 11.23 -3.21 7.36
CA GLY A 90 11.50 -1.79 7.54
C GLY A 90 10.43 -1.08 8.38
N PHE A 91 9.15 -1.35 8.10
CA PHE A 91 8.05 -0.83 8.91
C PHE A 91 8.10 -1.35 10.34
N ILE A 92 8.26 -2.65 10.55
CA ILE A 92 8.33 -3.27 11.90
C ILE A 92 9.49 -2.72 12.72
N GLY A 93 10.64 -2.43 12.08
CA GLY A 93 11.81 -1.85 12.71
C GLY A 93 11.70 -0.35 13.02
N SER A 94 10.61 0.32 12.61
CA SER A 94 10.44 1.76 12.78
C SER A 94 9.96 2.13 14.20
N ALA A 95 10.27 3.37 14.59
CA ALA A 95 9.74 3.94 15.84
C ALA A 95 8.20 4.09 15.82
N GLU A 96 7.61 4.30 14.63
CA GLU A 96 6.16 4.41 14.48
C GLU A 96 5.48 3.07 14.76
N PHE A 97 6.04 1.95 14.29
CA PHE A 97 5.47 0.63 14.58
C PHE A 97 5.51 0.31 16.07
N ALA A 98 6.61 0.66 16.74
CA ALA A 98 6.70 0.56 18.20
C ALA A 98 5.68 1.47 18.92
N SER A 99 5.32 2.62 18.35
CA SER A 99 4.27 3.50 18.88
C SER A 99 2.86 2.90 18.71
N VAL A 100 2.59 2.24 17.58
CA VAL A 100 1.27 1.64 17.27
C VAL A 100 1.05 0.34 18.06
N TYR A 101 2.02 -0.57 18.05
CA TYR A 101 1.87 -1.91 18.63
C TYR A 101 2.42 -2.01 20.06
N GLY A 102 3.45 -1.23 20.38
CA GLY A 102 4.21 -1.30 21.64
C GLY A 102 5.57 -1.97 21.44
N SER A 103 6.62 -1.45 22.08
CA SER A 103 8.01 -1.90 21.89
C SER A 103 8.28 -3.36 22.29
N ASN A 104 7.43 -3.97 23.12
CA ASN A 104 7.54 -5.37 23.58
C ASN A 104 6.20 -6.11 23.42
N VAL A 105 5.46 -5.83 22.34
CA VAL A 105 4.18 -6.49 22.05
C VAL A 105 4.35 -8.01 21.96
N SER A 106 3.47 -8.79 22.59
CA SER A 106 3.46 -10.25 22.47
C SER A 106 2.96 -10.68 21.09
N ASN A 107 3.17 -11.95 20.71
CA ASN A 107 2.68 -12.46 19.42
C ASN A 107 1.15 -12.44 19.34
N LEU A 108 0.47 -12.89 20.40
CA LEU A 108 -1.00 -12.80 20.49
C LEU A 108 -1.50 -11.36 20.32
N ALA A 109 -0.98 -10.41 21.11
CA ALA A 109 -1.42 -9.03 21.06
C ALA A 109 -1.10 -8.35 19.72
N LEU A 110 -0.01 -8.76 19.06
CA LEU A 110 0.30 -8.30 17.71
C LEU A 110 -0.75 -8.76 16.71
N VAL A 111 -1.09 -10.06 16.72
CA VAL A 111 -2.08 -10.63 15.80
C VAL A 111 -3.46 -10.01 16.01
N GLU A 112 -3.91 -9.89 17.27
CA GLU A 112 -5.17 -9.22 17.62
C GLU A 112 -5.21 -7.79 17.09
N LYS A 113 -4.12 -7.01 17.28
CA LYS A 113 -4.03 -5.66 16.74
C LYS A 113 -3.98 -5.63 15.22
N LEU A 114 -3.35 -6.59 14.55
CA LEU A 114 -3.34 -6.64 13.08
C LEU A 114 -4.75 -6.89 12.52
N TYR A 115 -5.55 -7.75 13.14
CA TYR A 115 -6.95 -7.90 12.73
C TYR A 115 -7.73 -6.58 12.84
N GLN A 116 -7.56 -5.86 13.93
CA GLN A 116 -8.23 -4.57 14.14
C GLN A 116 -7.75 -3.49 13.17
N ASN A 117 -6.43 -3.28 13.09
CA ASN A 117 -5.83 -2.20 12.32
C ASN A 117 -5.88 -2.44 10.81
N VAL A 118 -5.81 -3.69 10.36
CA VAL A 118 -5.76 -4.01 8.92
C VAL A 118 -7.14 -4.34 8.38
N LEU A 119 -7.95 -5.08 9.14
CA LEU A 119 -9.24 -5.60 8.66
C LEU A 119 -10.44 -4.92 9.32
N GLY A 120 -10.23 -4.04 10.29
CA GLY A 120 -11.30 -3.29 10.96
C GLY A 120 -12.24 -4.16 11.79
N ARG A 121 -11.79 -5.35 12.22
CA ARG A 121 -12.62 -6.33 12.94
C ARG A 121 -11.81 -7.17 13.91
N ASP A 122 -12.51 -7.84 14.81
CA ASP A 122 -11.90 -8.88 15.65
C ASP A 122 -11.47 -10.08 14.80
N GLY A 123 -10.34 -10.67 15.18
CA GLY A 123 -9.89 -11.93 14.62
C GLY A 123 -10.75 -13.09 15.07
N GLU A 124 -11.10 -13.97 14.13
CA GLU A 124 -11.73 -15.24 14.47
C GLU A 124 -10.77 -16.13 15.28
N PRO A 125 -11.27 -16.92 16.26
CA PRO A 125 -10.39 -17.70 17.15
C PRO A 125 -9.41 -18.61 16.41
N ALA A 126 -9.85 -19.25 15.32
CA ALA A 126 -8.98 -20.12 14.53
C ALA A 126 -7.85 -19.36 13.81
N GLY A 127 -8.14 -18.16 13.32
CA GLY A 127 -7.16 -17.32 12.63
C GLY A 127 -6.14 -16.70 13.59
N ILE A 128 -6.60 -16.26 14.76
CA ILE A 128 -5.69 -15.83 15.84
C ILE A 128 -4.75 -16.96 16.23
N ILE A 129 -5.29 -18.16 16.50
CA ILE A 129 -4.49 -19.35 16.86
C ILE A 129 -3.49 -19.69 15.76
N TYR A 130 -3.89 -19.63 14.49
CA TYR A 130 -3.01 -19.91 13.37
C TYR A 130 -1.82 -18.95 13.34
N TRP A 131 -2.06 -17.63 13.27
CA TRP A 131 -0.99 -16.65 13.17
C TRP A 131 -0.12 -16.59 14.43
N GLU A 132 -0.70 -16.77 15.61
CA GLU A 132 0.06 -16.86 16.86
C GLU A 132 0.98 -18.10 16.85
N SER A 133 0.48 -19.24 16.39
CA SER A 133 1.27 -20.48 16.27
C SER A 133 2.44 -20.32 15.28
N GLU A 134 2.21 -19.67 14.14
CA GLU A 134 3.28 -19.38 13.17
C GLU A 134 4.38 -18.52 13.80
N LEU A 135 4.01 -17.43 14.48
CA LEU A 135 4.96 -16.56 15.19
C LEU A 135 5.71 -17.30 16.31
N ASN A 136 5.01 -18.15 17.06
CA ASN A 136 5.63 -18.97 18.11
C ASN A 136 6.53 -20.07 17.54
N GLY A 137 6.25 -20.53 16.31
CA GLY A 137 7.08 -21.45 15.54
C GLY A 137 8.31 -20.81 14.89
N GLY A 138 8.46 -19.49 15.00
CA GLY A 138 9.62 -18.75 14.50
C GLY A 138 9.42 -18.07 13.15
N VAL A 139 8.18 -18.04 12.61
CA VAL A 139 7.87 -17.19 11.46
C VAL A 139 8.06 -15.72 11.83
N GLY A 140 8.66 -14.96 10.92
CA GLY A 140 8.92 -13.54 11.12
C GLY A 140 7.64 -12.70 11.15
N ARG A 141 7.64 -11.64 11.95
CA ARG A 141 6.51 -10.68 12.02
C ARG A 141 6.27 -9.97 10.70
N ASP A 142 7.32 -9.80 9.90
CA ASP A 142 7.31 -9.28 8.54
C ASP A 142 6.49 -10.17 7.60
N VAL A 143 6.61 -11.49 7.75
CA VAL A 143 5.79 -12.45 6.99
C VAL A 143 4.32 -12.34 7.38
N VAL A 144 4.03 -12.22 8.67
CA VAL A 144 2.65 -12.06 9.16
C VAL A 144 2.04 -10.73 8.70
N LEU A 145 2.75 -9.61 8.86
CA LEU A 145 2.29 -8.30 8.39
C LEU A 145 2.04 -8.30 6.87
N ALA A 146 2.95 -8.87 6.08
CA ALA A 146 2.76 -9.02 4.65
C ALA A 146 1.55 -9.91 4.32
N GLY A 147 1.32 -10.98 5.09
CA GLY A 147 0.15 -11.85 4.94
C GLY A 147 -1.18 -11.14 5.22
N PHE A 148 -1.24 -10.26 6.22
CA PHE A 148 -2.41 -9.41 6.46
C PHE A 148 -2.58 -8.36 5.35
N SER A 149 -1.50 -7.68 4.95
CA SER A 149 -1.48 -6.67 3.89
C SER A 149 -2.04 -7.22 2.58
N GLU A 150 -1.62 -8.42 2.19
CA GLU A 150 -1.98 -9.03 0.90
C GLU A 150 -3.13 -10.03 1.03
N SER A 151 -3.85 -10.01 2.16
CA SER A 151 -5.08 -10.78 2.29
C SER A 151 -6.14 -10.26 1.31
N PRO A 152 -6.98 -11.14 0.73
CA PRO A 152 -8.07 -10.71 -0.15
C PRO A 152 -9.00 -9.68 0.47
N GLU A 153 -9.19 -9.74 1.79
CA GLU A 153 -10.01 -8.80 2.55
C GLU A 153 -9.37 -7.41 2.61
N ASN A 154 -8.07 -7.30 2.92
CA ASN A 154 -7.39 -6.01 2.93
C ASN A 154 -7.28 -5.40 1.53
N ILE A 155 -6.98 -6.22 0.51
CA ILE A 155 -6.97 -5.76 -0.89
C ILE A 155 -8.33 -5.16 -1.27
N ALA A 156 -9.43 -5.84 -0.95
CA ALA A 156 -10.77 -5.34 -1.21
C ALA A 156 -11.10 -4.08 -0.39
N GLY A 157 -10.63 -4.00 0.86
CA GLY A 157 -10.81 -2.84 1.74
C GLY A 157 -10.06 -1.59 1.25
N VAL A 158 -8.87 -1.77 0.68
CA VAL A 158 -8.03 -0.68 0.16
C VAL A 158 -8.43 -0.24 -1.24
N ALA A 159 -8.94 -1.14 -2.07
CA ALA A 159 -9.22 -0.87 -3.49
C ALA A 159 -9.98 0.45 -3.74
N PRO A 160 -11.03 0.83 -2.98
CA PRO A 160 -11.72 2.10 -3.18
C PRO A 160 -10.83 3.34 -2.97
N ALA A 161 -9.85 3.27 -2.06
CA ALA A 161 -8.98 4.40 -1.72
C ALA A 161 -7.93 4.68 -2.81
N ILE A 162 -7.58 3.67 -3.62
CA ILE A 162 -6.55 3.77 -4.67
C ILE A 162 -7.11 3.65 -6.09
N ALA A 163 -8.44 3.58 -6.24
CA ALA A 163 -9.11 3.38 -7.53
C ALA A 163 -8.79 4.45 -8.58
N ASP A 164 -8.52 5.69 -8.12
CA ASP A 164 -8.18 6.81 -9.00
C ASP A 164 -6.67 6.93 -9.30
N GLY A 165 -5.89 5.93 -8.91
CA GLY A 165 -4.45 5.91 -8.97
C GLY A 165 -3.80 6.44 -7.69
N ILE A 166 -2.52 6.14 -7.54
CA ILE A 166 -1.70 6.52 -6.40
C ILE A 166 -0.77 7.66 -6.82
N TRP A 167 -0.83 8.78 -6.12
CA TRP A 167 0.02 9.93 -6.40
C TRP A 167 1.37 9.83 -5.68
N LEU A 168 2.46 9.91 -6.45
CA LEU A 168 3.85 9.81 -6.00
C LEU A 168 4.59 11.13 -6.29
N VAL A 169 5.41 11.60 -5.36
CA VAL A 169 6.08 12.93 -5.37
C VAL A 169 7.53 12.89 -4.93
#